data_AF-A0AAW0CBS6-F1
#
_entry.id   AF-A0AAW0CBS6-F1
#
_cell.length_a   1.000
_cell.length_b   1.000
_cell.length_c   1.000
_cell.angle_alpha   90.00
_cell.angle_beta   90.00
_cell.angle_gamma   90.00
#
_symmetry.space_group_name_H-M   'P 1'
#
loop_
_entity.id
_entity.type
_entity.pdbx_description
1 polymer ?
#
loop_
_entity_poly.entity_id
_entity_poly.type
_entity_poly.pdbx_seq_one_letter_code
_entity_poly.pdbx_strand_id
1 'polypeptide(L)'
;RVLLATIRNLGKAPCPRCYILKEDIHLLGTIRDEKKRETLARTDEHIRNGTIRRVRDWIFRLGRSVASKTFDFYLLARSWTPTSNAFSDRLSGFGPIQNACPDFMHAFELGVFKAFFIHLLRILYAHGDAAISKLNE
;
A
#
# COMPACT_ATOMS: atom_id res chain seq x y z
N ARG A 1 -2.81 5.83 -9.42
CA ARG A 1 -2.50 4.52 -8.78
C ARG A 1 -3.42 4.20 -7.59
N VAL A 2 -3.69 5.13 -6.66
CA VAL A 2 -4.51 4.88 -5.45
C VAL A 2 -5.97 4.48 -5.73
N LEU A 3 -6.63 5.12 -6.70
CA LEU A 3 -8.02 4.82 -7.06
C LEU A 3 -8.21 3.40 -7.59
N LEU A 4 -7.27 2.93 -8.42
CA LEU A 4 -7.25 1.57 -8.94
C LEU A 4 -7.12 0.56 -7.80
N ALA A 5 -6.22 0.80 -6.86
CA ALA A 5 -6.00 -0.10 -5.71
C ALA A 5 -7.14 -0.07 -4.68
N THR A 6 -8.11 0.85 -4.78
CA THR A 6 -9.25 1.01 -3.85
C THR A 6 -8.83 1.10 -2.38
N ILE A 7 -7.71 1.80 -2.15
CA ILE A 7 -7.17 2.04 -0.81
C ILE A 7 -7.74 3.35 -0.30
N ARG A 8 -8.27 3.31 0.93
CA ARG A 8 -8.83 4.47 1.60
C ARG A 8 -7.74 5.47 1.92
N ASN A 9 -7.95 6.73 1.51
CA ASN A 9 -7.09 7.83 1.94
C ASN A 9 -7.11 7.93 3.47
N LEU A 10 -5.94 8.19 4.07
CA LEU A 10 -5.74 8.18 5.52
C LEU A 10 -6.12 6.85 6.21
N GLY A 11 -6.20 5.74 5.47
CA GLY A 11 -6.36 4.41 6.04
C GLY A 11 -5.17 3.99 6.91
N LYS A 12 -5.39 2.94 7.72
CA LYS A 12 -4.36 2.36 8.59
C LYS A 12 -3.27 1.60 7.83
N ALA A 13 -3.58 0.99 6.69
CA ALA A 13 -2.68 0.15 5.89
C ALA A 13 -2.51 0.76 4.49
N PRO A 14 -1.51 1.63 4.28
CA PRO A 14 -1.40 2.44 3.06
C PRO A 14 -0.81 1.67 1.87
N CYS A 15 -0.16 0.53 2.12
CA CYS A 15 0.53 -0.22 1.08
C CYS A 15 -0.47 -0.94 0.16
N PRO A 16 -0.35 -0.83 -1.18
CA PRO A 16 -1.17 -1.60 -2.11
C PRO A 16 -0.83 -3.07 -2.17
N ARG A 17 0.34 -3.50 -1.67
CA ARG A 17 0.78 -4.91 -1.72
C ARG A 17 0.57 -5.67 -0.43
N CYS A 18 0.45 -5.00 0.72
CA CYS A 18 0.34 -5.65 2.02
C CYS A 18 -0.54 -4.85 3.00
N TYR A 19 -0.96 -5.50 4.08
CA TYR A 19 -1.76 -4.92 5.16
C TYR A 19 -0.90 -4.36 6.32
N ILE A 20 0.37 -4.02 6.07
CA ILE A 20 1.23 -3.35 7.06
C ILE A 20 0.58 -2.03 7.50
N LEU A 21 0.47 -1.87 8.82
CA LEU A 21 -0.13 -0.68 9.43
C LEU A 21 0.86 0.50 9.41
N LYS A 22 0.35 1.73 9.41
CA LYS A 22 1.16 2.96 9.45
C LYS A 22 2.07 3.00 10.68
N GLU A 23 1.57 2.53 11.81
CA GLU A 23 2.33 2.43 13.05
C GLU A 23 3.53 1.48 12.93
N ASP A 24 3.49 0.49 12.05
CA ASP A 24 4.56 -0.48 11.82
C ASP A 24 5.58 -0.02 10.74
N ILE A 25 5.36 1.13 10.07
CA ILE A 25 6.25 1.58 8.97
C ILE A 25 7.67 1.84 9.45
N HIS A 26 7.87 2.25 10.70
CA HIS A 26 9.20 2.48 11.27
C HIS A 26 10.07 1.21 11.32
N LEU A 27 9.47 0.03 11.17
CA LEU A 27 10.18 -1.26 11.14
C LEU A 27 10.62 -1.67 9.72
N LEU A 28 10.38 -0.82 8.72
CA LEU A 28 10.70 -1.08 7.32
C LEU A 28 12.15 -1.58 7.16
N GLY A 29 12.33 -2.68 6.44
CA GLY A 29 13.66 -3.24 6.16
C GLY A 29 14.22 -4.15 7.26
N THR A 30 13.50 -4.34 8.37
CA THR A 30 13.84 -5.40 9.33
C THR A 30 13.38 -6.77 8.82
N ILE A 31 14.03 -7.84 9.28
CA ILE A 31 13.62 -9.24 9.00
C ILE A 31 12.14 -9.45 9.41
N ARG A 32 11.70 -8.79 10.49
CA ARG A 32 10.32 -8.85 10.95
C ARG A 32 9.35 -8.19 9.97
N ASP A 33 9.70 -7.03 9.43
CA ASP A 33 8.88 -6.34 8.42
C ASP A 33 8.81 -7.15 7.12
N GLU A 34 9.93 -7.71 6.67
CA GLU A 34 9.98 -8.58 5.49
C GLU A 34 9.00 -9.76 5.62
N LYS A 35 9.12 -10.52 6.72
CA LYS A 35 8.21 -11.64 7.00
C LYS A 35 6.75 -11.19 7.15
N LYS A 36 6.50 -10.04 7.77
CA LYS A 36 5.14 -9.47 7.86
C LYS A 36 4.60 -9.11 6.47
N ARG A 37 5.41 -8.60 5.54
CA ARG A 37 4.95 -8.23 4.19
C ARG A 37 4.54 -9.44 3.36
N GLU A 38 5.23 -10.56 3.53
CA GLU A 38 4.89 -11.83 2.90
C GLU A 38 3.58 -12.39 3.47
N THR A 39 3.51 -12.50 4.80
CA THR A 39 2.34 -13.07 5.50
C THR A 39 1.09 -12.19 5.41
N LEU A 40 1.25 -10.87 5.38
CA LEU A 40 0.16 -9.90 5.28
C LEU A 40 -0.02 -9.37 3.85
N ALA A 41 0.43 -10.11 2.85
CA ALA A 41 0.21 -9.76 1.45
C ALA A 41 -1.29 -9.54 1.18
N ARG A 42 -1.62 -8.47 0.44
CA ARG A 42 -2.99 -8.21 0.04
C ARG A 42 -3.34 -9.17 -1.09
N THR A 43 -4.20 -10.13 -0.80
CA THR A 43 -4.84 -10.98 -1.80
C THR A 43 -6.18 -10.37 -2.20
N ASP A 44 -6.56 -10.54 -3.47
CA ASP A 44 -7.87 -10.11 -3.96
C ASP A 44 -8.90 -11.15 -3.48
N GLU A 45 -9.30 -11.00 -2.22
CA GLU A 45 -10.06 -11.99 -1.48
C GLU A 45 -11.56 -11.86 -1.76
N HIS A 46 -12.27 -12.97 -1.99
CA HIS A 46 -13.73 -12.98 -2.15
C HIS A 46 -14.47 -12.30 -0.98
N ILE A 47 -13.89 -12.35 0.22
CA ILE A 47 -14.38 -11.69 1.43
C ILE A 47 -14.46 -10.16 1.26
N ARG A 48 -13.51 -9.55 0.54
CA ARG A 48 -13.51 -8.11 0.24
C ARG A 48 -14.76 -7.74 -0.57
N ASN A 49 -15.05 -8.45 -1.65
CA ASN A 49 -16.18 -8.13 -2.52
C ASN A 49 -17.54 -8.33 -1.83
N GLY A 50 -17.65 -9.35 -0.95
CA GLY A 50 -18.82 -9.53 -0.09
C GLY A 50 -19.01 -8.36 0.89
N THR A 51 -17.92 -7.93 1.54
CA THR A 51 -17.94 -6.81 2.48
C THR A 51 -18.29 -5.49 1.79
N ILE A 52 -17.68 -5.20 0.64
CA ILE A 52 -17.96 -3.99 -0.15
C ILE A 52 -19.42 -3.96 -0.59
N ARG A 53 -19.98 -5.08 -1.09
CA ARG A 53 -21.41 -5.15 -1.46
C ARG A 53 -22.34 -4.83 -0.29
N ARG A 54 -22.11 -5.45 0.87
CA ARG A 54 -22.91 -5.20 2.08
C ARG A 54 -22.84 -3.74 2.52
N VAL A 55 -21.64 -3.16 2.54
CA VAL A 55 -21.44 -1.75 2.89
C VAL A 55 -22.15 -0.82 1.91
N ARG A 56 -22.10 -1.12 0.60
CA ARG A 56 -22.81 -0.34 -0.42
C ARG A 56 -24.32 -0.43 -0.24
N ASP A 57 -24.86 -1.60 0.06
CA ASP A 57 -26.30 -1.76 0.36
C ASP A 57 -26.71 -0.91 1.57
N TRP A 58 -25.89 -0.86 2.61
CA TRP A 58 -26.16 -0.01 3.77
C TRP A 58 -26.17 1.48 3.45
N ILE A 59 -25.27 1.93 2.57
CA ILE A 59 -25.19 3.34 2.16
C ILE A 59 -26.37 3.70 1.26
N PHE A 60 -26.56 2.94 0.16
CA PHE A 60 -27.47 3.33 -0.92
C PHE A 60 -28.91 2.87 -0.73
N ARG A 61 -29.15 1.74 -0.03
CA ARG A 61 -30.51 1.23 0.21
C ARG A 61 -31.03 1.61 1.58
N LEU A 62 -30.19 1.54 2.61
CA LEU A 62 -30.60 1.79 3.99
C LEU A 62 -30.28 3.22 4.48
N GLY A 63 -29.66 4.07 3.64
CA GLY A 63 -29.39 5.47 3.96
C GLY A 63 -28.44 5.67 5.14
N ARG A 64 -27.59 4.70 5.48
CA ARG A 64 -26.67 4.83 6.62
C ARG A 64 -25.58 5.84 6.32
N SER A 65 -25.34 6.75 7.26
CA SER A 65 -24.27 7.75 7.15
C SER A 65 -22.89 7.11 7.05
N VAL A 66 -22.14 7.45 6.00
CA VAL A 66 -20.77 7.00 5.73
C VAL A 66 -19.81 7.34 6.89
N ALA A 67 -20.13 8.36 7.69
CA ALA A 67 -19.37 8.75 8.88
C ALA A 67 -19.63 7.87 10.11
N SER A 68 -20.52 6.86 10.03
CA SER A 68 -20.78 5.96 11.13
C SER A 68 -19.53 5.12 11.47
N LYS A 69 -19.21 5.03 12.77
CA LYS A 69 -18.16 4.15 13.32
C LYS A 69 -18.29 2.70 12.86
N THR A 70 -19.51 2.27 12.53
CA THR A 70 -19.78 0.94 11.98
C THR A 70 -19.02 0.70 10.67
N PHE A 71 -18.93 1.69 9.78
CA PHE A 71 -18.21 1.53 8.51
C PHE A 71 -16.70 1.44 8.70
N ASP A 72 -16.16 2.17 9.67
CA ASP A 72 -14.74 2.11 10.01
C ASP A 72 -14.35 0.71 10.50
N PHE A 73 -15.21 0.04 11.28
CA PHE A 73 -14.95 -1.34 11.69
C PHE A 73 -14.73 -2.28 10.50
N TYR A 74 -15.61 -2.23 9.48
CA TYR A 74 -15.53 -3.13 8.32
C TYR A 74 -14.46 -2.73 7.30
N LEU A 75 -14.21 -1.43 7.14
CA LEU A 75 -13.37 -0.93 6.04
C LEU A 75 -12.00 -0.41 6.50
N LEU A 76 -11.90 0.24 7.66
CA LEU A 76 -10.69 0.95 8.07
C LEU A 76 -9.55 -0.01 8.44
N ALA A 77 -9.89 -1.14 9.09
CA ALA A 77 -8.91 -2.16 9.49
C ALA A 77 -8.04 -2.64 8.32
N ARG A 78 -8.66 -2.81 7.14
CA ARG A 78 -7.98 -3.19 5.89
C ARG A 78 -7.78 -2.03 4.90
N SER A 79 -8.14 -0.81 5.32
CA SER A 79 -8.08 0.41 4.52
C SER A 79 -8.77 0.28 3.17
N TRP A 80 -9.93 -0.36 3.15
CA TRP A 80 -10.76 -0.50 1.96
C TRP A 80 -11.67 0.72 1.78
N THR A 81 -12.04 0.98 0.53
CA THR A 81 -13.11 1.93 0.17
C THR A 81 -14.40 1.17 -0.16
N PRO A 82 -15.59 1.77 0.00
CA PRO A 82 -16.88 1.21 -0.44
C PRO A 82 -17.07 1.25 -1.97
N THR A 83 -15.97 1.17 -2.71
CA THR A 83 -15.92 1.28 -4.17
C THR A 83 -15.79 -0.12 -4.76
N SER A 84 -16.76 -0.50 -5.61
CA SER A 84 -16.65 -1.71 -6.41
C SER A 84 -15.52 -1.56 -7.43
N ASN A 85 -14.77 -2.63 -7.65
CA ASN A 85 -13.64 -2.61 -8.55
C ASN A 85 -13.89 -3.57 -9.72
N ALA A 86 -14.08 -3.01 -10.92
CA ALA A 86 -14.38 -3.79 -12.11
C ALA A 86 -13.28 -4.80 -12.45
N PHE A 87 -12.00 -4.51 -12.16
CA PHE A 87 -10.90 -5.45 -12.38
C PHE A 87 -10.98 -6.63 -11.40
N SER A 88 -11.28 -6.36 -10.13
CA SER A 88 -11.50 -7.40 -9.14
C SER A 88 -12.71 -8.28 -9.48
N ASP A 89 -13.78 -7.67 -10.02
CA ASP A 89 -15.01 -8.37 -10.39
C ASP A 89 -14.86 -9.20 -11.67
N ARG A 90 -14.05 -8.76 -12.64
CA ARG A 90 -13.94 -9.38 -13.97
C ARG A 90 -12.70 -10.23 -14.19
N LEU A 91 -11.62 -10.01 -13.43
CA LEU A 91 -10.32 -10.65 -13.65
C LEU A 91 -9.86 -11.54 -12.49
N SER A 92 -10.76 -11.84 -11.54
CA SER A 92 -10.64 -12.86 -10.47
C SER A 92 -9.21 -13.34 -10.19
N GLY A 93 -8.40 -12.50 -9.56
CA GLY A 93 -6.98 -12.78 -9.28
C GLY A 93 -6.03 -11.72 -9.83
N PHE A 94 -6.29 -11.15 -11.02
CA PHE A 94 -5.56 -9.99 -11.56
C PHE A 94 -6.06 -8.66 -10.97
N GLY A 95 -6.22 -8.67 -9.66
CA GLY A 95 -6.70 -7.52 -8.90
C GLY A 95 -5.75 -6.32 -9.02
N PRO A 96 -6.26 -5.10 -8.94
CA PRO A 96 -5.44 -3.89 -9.02
C PRO A 96 -4.40 -3.77 -7.91
N ILE A 97 -4.58 -4.54 -6.84
CA ILE A 97 -3.69 -4.66 -5.69
C ILE A 97 -2.36 -5.32 -6.07
N GLN A 98 -2.40 -6.38 -6.89
CA GLN A 98 -1.20 -7.12 -7.30
C GLN A 98 -0.39 -6.36 -8.37
N ASN A 99 -1.08 -5.61 -9.23
CA ASN A 99 -0.46 -4.88 -10.35
C ASN A 99 -0.14 -3.41 -10.04
N ALA A 100 -0.49 -2.92 -8.84
CA ALA A 100 -0.11 -1.58 -8.38
C ALA A 100 1.32 -1.57 -7.82
N CYS A 101 2.28 -2.08 -8.60
CA CYS A 101 3.69 -1.91 -8.29
C CYS A 101 3.99 -0.40 -8.28
N PRO A 102 4.49 0.17 -7.17
CA PRO A 102 5.02 1.51 -7.20
C PRO A 102 6.26 1.49 -8.09
N ASP A 103 6.14 2.01 -9.30
CA ASP A 103 7.31 2.43 -10.05
C ASP A 103 7.96 3.56 -9.25
N PHE A 104 9.08 3.24 -8.59
CA PHE A 104 9.85 4.18 -7.79
C PHE A 104 10.37 5.34 -8.65
N MET A 105 10.71 5.11 -9.92
CA MET A 105 11.16 6.18 -10.82
C MET A 105 10.03 7.14 -11.19
N HIS A 106 8.78 6.68 -11.08
CA HIS A 106 7.59 7.51 -11.33
C HIS A 106 7.02 8.15 -10.05
N ALA A 107 7.35 7.60 -8.88
CA ALA A 107 6.88 8.08 -7.59
C ALA A 107 7.86 9.06 -6.92
N PHE A 108 9.14 8.93 -7.22
CA PHE A 108 10.18 9.86 -6.82
C PHE A 108 10.45 10.81 -7.99
N GLU A 109 10.42 12.11 -7.75
CA GLU A 109 10.89 13.05 -8.76
C GLU A 109 12.36 12.76 -9.05
N LEU A 110 12.68 12.56 -10.34
CA LEU A 110 14.01 12.12 -10.77
C LEU A 110 15.13 13.03 -10.22
N GLY A 111 14.86 14.34 -10.14
CA GLY A 111 15.77 15.33 -9.57
C GLY A 111 15.99 15.17 -8.06
N VAL A 112 14.93 14.85 -7.30
CA VAL A 112 15.01 14.62 -5.85
C VAL A 112 15.77 13.34 -5.56
N PHE A 113 15.52 12.27 -6.33
CA PHE A 113 16.26 11.02 -6.19
C PHE A 113 17.75 11.24 -6.46
N LYS A 114 18.07 11.94 -7.55
CA LYS A 114 19.46 12.26 -7.92
C LYS A 114 20.16 13.03 -6.79
N ALA A 115 19.52 14.06 -6.24
CA ALA A 115 20.09 14.86 -5.14
C ALA A 115 20.33 14.02 -3.89
N PHE A 116 19.36 13.18 -3.50
CA PHE A 116 19.48 12.27 -2.37
C PHE A 116 20.59 11.23 -2.58
N PHE A 117 20.66 10.61 -3.76
CA PHE A 117 21.67 9.60 -4.08
C PHE A 117 23.08 10.20 -4.09
N ILE A 118 23.26 11.39 -4.65
CA ILE A 118 24.53 12.13 -4.58
C ILE A 118 24.92 12.41 -3.11
N HIS A 119 23.96 12.75 -2.25
CA HIS A 119 24.23 12.99 -0.84
C HIS A 119 24.72 11.72 -0.13
N LEU A 120 24.08 10.56 -0.40
CA LEU A 120 24.56 9.28 0.12
C LEU A 120 25.97 8.93 -0.37
N LEU A 121 26.26 9.14 -1.66
CA LEU A 121 27.59 8.92 -2.21
C LEU A 121 28.65 9.78 -1.52
N ARG A 122 28.33 11.05 -1.22
CA ARG A 122 29.23 11.94 -0.46
C ARG A 122 29.49 11.45 0.96
N ILE A 123 28.47 10.91 1.64
CA ILE A 123 28.64 10.30 2.97
C ILE A 123 29.55 9.08 2.89
N LEU A 124 29.36 8.23 1.87
CA LEU A 124 30.22 7.05 1.66
C LEU A 124 31.66 7.44 1.32
N TYR A 125 31.86 8.46 0.48
CA TYR A 125 33.19 9.03 0.20
C TYR A 125 33.86 9.53 1.48
N ALA A 126 33.11 10.22 2.36
CA ALA A 126 33.63 10.70 3.63
C ALA A 126 33.95 9.58 4.62
N HIS A 127 33.24 8.45 4.54
CA HIS A 127 33.51 7.25 5.33
C HIS A 127 34.73 6.46 4.83
N GLY A 128 35.07 6.57 3.54
CA GLY A 128 36.27 6.01 2.92
C GLY A 128 35.98 5.15 1.70
N ASP A 129 36.96 5.08 0.79
CA ASP A 129 36.81 4.53 -0.56
C ASP A 129 36.31 3.08 -0.61
N ALA A 130 36.62 2.27 0.41
CA ALA A 130 36.15 0.89 0.51
C ALA A 130 34.61 0.77 0.55
N ALA A 131 33.92 1.77 1.12
CA ALA A 131 32.46 1.77 1.20
C ALA A 131 31.80 1.99 -0.17
N ILE A 132 32.48 2.70 -1.08
CA ILE A 132 32.01 2.93 -2.45
C ILE A 132 32.26 1.72 -3.33
N SER A 133 33.41 1.08 -3.20
CA SER A 133 33.70 -0.16 -3.92
C SER A 133 32.64 -1.23 -3.62
N LYS A 134 32.22 -1.36 -2.36
CA LYS A 134 31.16 -2.30 -1.95
C LYS A 134 29.76 -1.93 -2.46
N LEU A 135 29.48 -0.64 -2.69
CA LEU A 135 28.21 -0.22 -3.30
C LEU A 135 28.14 -0.59 -4.79
N ASN A 136 29.29 -0.64 -5.46
CA ASN A 136 29.41 -0.92 -6.90
C ASN A 136 29.52 -2.43 -7.22
N GLU A 137 29.58 -3.30 -6.22
CA GLU A 137 29.46 -4.75 -6.36
C GLU A 137 27.99 -5.18 -6.54
#